data_AF-A0A9W4E1R5-F1
#
_entry.id   AF-A0A9W4E1R5-F1
#
_cell.length_a   1.000
_cell.length_b   1.000
_cell.length_c   1.000
_cell.angle_alpha   90.00
_cell.angle_beta   90.00
_cell.angle_gamma   90.00
#
_symmetry.space_group_name_H-M   'P 1'
#
loop_
_entity.id
_entity.type
_entity.pdbx_description
1 polymer ?
#
loop_
_entity_poly.entity_id
_entity_poly.type
_entity_poly.pdbx_seq_one_letter_code
_entity_poly.pdbx_strand_id
1 'polypeptide(L)' 'MKAAGASIDPPDALIAATAPANGWTVASRNIKHLERTGAAVINPWDFNP' A
#
# COMPACT_ATOMS: atom_id res chain seq x y z
N MET A 1 -22.61 -5.48 0.34
CA MET A 1 -22.23 -4.27 1.11
C MET A 1 -20.71 -4.19 1.14
N LYS A 2 -20.07 -3.26 0.42
CA LYS A 2 -18.64 -2.97 0.61
C LYS A 2 -18.56 -1.68 1.40
N ALA A 3 -17.95 -1.75 2.58
CA ALA A 3 -17.66 -0.57 3.38
C ALA A 3 -16.97 0.46 2.47
N ALA A 4 -17.56 1.65 2.34
CA ALA A 4 -16.87 2.83 1.85
C ALA A 4 -15.84 3.21 2.93
N GLY A 5 -14.81 2.37 3.04
CA GLY A 5 -13.94 2.29 4.19
C GLY A 5 -12.76 3.22 4.02
N ALA A 6 -12.82 4.35 4.71
CA ALA A 6 -11.80 5.34 5.08
C ALA A 6 -10.94 5.98 3.97
N SER A 7 -10.81 7.30 4.08
CA SER A 7 -9.97 8.18 3.26
C SER A 7 -8.57 7.60 3.11
N ILE A 8 -8.12 7.42 1.87
CA ILE A 8 -6.73 7.16 1.53
C ILE A 8 -6.16 8.50 1.06
N ASP A 9 -4.97 8.87 1.54
CA ASP A 9 -4.31 10.08 1.09
C ASP A 9 -4.04 9.97 -0.43
N PRO A 10 -4.33 11.01 -1.23
CA PRO A 10 -4.19 10.94 -2.69
C PRO A 10 -2.81 10.45 -3.18
N PRO A 11 -1.67 10.83 -2.56
CA PRO A 11 -0.37 10.29 -2.93
C PRO A 11 -0.25 8.78 -2.71
N ASP A 12 -0.75 8.27 -1.59
CA ASP A 12 -0.72 6.83 -1.27
C ASP A 12 -1.58 6.04 -2.27
N ALA A 13 -2.72 6.59 -2.68
CA ALA A 13 -3.57 5.97 -3.71
C ALA A 13 -2.87 5.87 -5.07
N LEU A 14 -2.13 6.91 -5.47
CA LEU A 14 -1.39 6.90 -6.74
C LEU A 14 -0.23 5.89 -6.75
N ILE A 15 0.55 5.86 -5.67
CA ILE A 15 1.64 4.89 -5.50
C ILE A 15 1.08 3.47 -5.51
N ALA A 16 0.03 3.24 -4.73
CA ALA A 16 -0.56 1.92 -4.59
C ALA A 16 -1.32 1.44 -5.83
N ALA A 17 -1.83 2.33 -6.68
CA ALA A 17 -2.42 1.96 -7.97
C ALA A 17 -1.34 1.56 -8.99
N THR A 18 -0.16 2.20 -8.93
CA THR A 18 0.94 1.96 -9.88
C THR A 18 1.58 0.59 -9.68
N ALA A 19 1.77 0.16 -8.44
CA ALA A 19 2.41 -1.11 -8.13
C ALA A 19 1.71 -2.34 -8.72
N PRO A 20 0.41 -2.61 -8.50
CA PRO A 20 -0.28 -3.75 -9.08
C PRO A 20 -0.38 -3.66 -10.60
N ALA A 21 -0.50 -2.46 -11.17
CA ALA A 21 -0.53 -2.27 -12.62
C ALA A 21 0.78 -2.73 -13.30
N ASN A 22 1.90 -2.71 -12.58
CA ASN A 22 3.21 -3.14 -13.07
C ASN A 22 3.68 -4.49 -12.48
N GLY A 23 2.87 -5.14 -11.63
CA GLY A 23 3.27 -6.37 -10.93
C GLY A 23 4.37 -6.16 -9.88
N TRP A 24 4.45 -4.96 -9.29
CA TRP A 24 5.46 -4.58 -8.30
C TRP A 24 4.98 -4.71 -6.87
N THR A 25 5.95 -4.71 -5.94
CA THR A 25 5.72 -4.65 -4.50
C THR A 25 6.19 -3.30 -3.96
N VAL A 26 5.35 -2.62 -3.18
CA VAL A 26 5.66 -1.32 -2.57
C VAL A 26 6.50 -1.53 -1.32
N ALA A 27 7.70 -0.97 -1.26
CA ALA A 27 8.48 -0.92 -0.03
C ALA A 27 8.17 0.38 0.73
N SER A 28 7.51 0.28 1.88
CA SER A 28 7.12 1.45 2.67
C SER A 28 7.04 1.13 4.15
N ARG A 29 7.35 2.12 5.00
CA ARG A 29 7.10 2.02 6.45
C ARG A 29 5.61 2.14 6.78
N ASN A 30 4.83 2.82 5.95
CA ASN A 30 3.41 3.07 6.20
C ASN A 30 2.51 1.97 5.63
N ILE A 31 2.77 0.73 6.02
CA ILE A 31 2.11 -0.45 5.42
C ILE A 31 0.59 -0.42 5.60
N LYS A 32 0.09 0.03 6.75
CA LYS A 32 -1.33 0.00 7.10
C LYS A 32 -2.22 0.82 6.15
N HIS A 33 -1.70 1.92 5.62
CA HIS A 33 -2.44 2.78 4.69
C HIS A 33 -2.46 2.17 3.29
N LEU A 34 -1.36 1.53 2.90
CA LEU A 34 -1.18 0.94 1.58
C LEU A 34 -1.84 -0.44 1.45
N GLU A 35 -1.84 -1.28 2.48
CA GLU A 35 -2.48 -2.61 2.46
C GLU A 35 -3.98 -2.56 2.11
N ARG A 36 -4.66 -1.49 2.54
CA ARG A 36 -6.09 -1.28 2.29
C ARG A 36 -6.43 -1.05 0.81
N THR A 37 -5.43 -0.72 0.00
CA THR A 37 -5.58 -0.50 -1.45
C THR A 37 -5.51 -1.79 -2.27
N GLY A 38 -5.05 -2.90 -1.67
CA GLY A 38 -4.80 -4.17 -2.36
C GLY A 38 -3.43 -4.28 -3.03
N ALA A 39 -2.56 -3.26 -2.90
CA ALA A 39 -1.17 -3.36 -3.31
C ALA A 39 -0.38 -4.35 -2.42
N ALA A 40 0.57 -5.08 -3.00
CA ALA A 40 1.55 -5.84 -2.22
C ALA A 40 2.52 -4.85 -1.56
N VAL A 41 2.74 -4.96 -0.25
CA VAL A 41 3.57 -4.04 0.53
C VAL A 41 4.57 -4.82 1.39
N ILE A 42 5.80 -4.33 1.47
CA ILE A 42 6.81 -4.79 2.44
C ILE A 42 7.23 -3.63 3.35
N ASN A 43 7.44 -3.90 4.63
CA ASN A 43 8.05 -2.95 5.56
C ASN A 43 9.56 -3.24 5.66
N PRO A 44 10.44 -2.35 5.16
CA PRO A 44 11.89 -2.55 5.25
C PRO A 44 12.41 -2.68 6.68
N TRP A 45 11.69 -2.13 7.67
CA TRP A 45 12.09 -2.18 9.08
C TRP A 45 11.75 -3.50 9.78
N ASP A 46 10.92 -4.35 9.17
CA ASP A 46 10.65 -5.69 9.71
C ASP A 46 11.89 -6.60 9.53
N PHE A 47 12.76 -6.26 8.59
CA PHE A 47 14.04 -6.91 8.39
C PHE A 47 15.11 -6.22 9.23
N ASN A 48 15.19 -6.61 10.51
CA ASN A 48 16.38 -6.32 11.31
C ASN A 48 17.39 -7.47 11.13
N PRO A 49 18.64 -7.22 10.68
CA PRO A 49 19.67 -8.25 10.61
C PRO A 49 20.03 -8.82 11.99
#